data_AF-T1A134-F1
#
_entry.id   AF-T1A134-F1
#
_cell.length_a   1.000
_cell.length_b   1.000
_cell.length_c   1.000
_cell.angle_alpha   90.00
_cell.angle_beta   90.00
_cell.angle_gamma   90.00
#
_symmetry.space_group_name_H-M   'P 1'
#
loop_
_entity.id
_entity.type
_entity.pdbx_description
1 polymer ?
#
loop_
_entity_poly.entity_id
_entity_poly.type
_entity_poly.pdbx_seq_one_letter_code
_entity_poly.pdbx_strand_id
1 'polypeptide(L)'
;MLKMLPDPEQRNILMETMEVFNDACNDISITASEHDFPNKYELHKLVYYSIREKYKLPSQLVVRAISKVAESYKVDRTCVHEFDRHGSIIYDQRILSFKGLDIISMNTL
;
A
#
# COMPACT_ATOMS: atom_id res chain seq x y z
N MET A 1 13.54 -12.64 16.19
CA MET A 1 12.33 -12.45 15.37
C MET A 1 11.45 -11.44 16.10
N LEU A 2 11.04 -10.35 15.44
CA LEU A 2 10.11 -9.37 16.01
C LEU A 2 8.68 -9.85 15.75
N LYS A 3 7.79 -9.77 16.75
CA LYS A 3 6.37 -10.12 16.62
C LYS A 3 5.51 -9.02 17.25
N MET A 4 4.53 -8.53 16.50
CA MET A 4 3.50 -7.65 17.06
C MET A 4 2.41 -8.48 17.72
N LEU A 5 1.94 -8.03 18.88
CA LEU A 5 0.87 -8.65 19.66
C LEU A 5 -0.32 -7.68 19.78
N PRO A 6 -1.05 -7.42 18.67
CA PRO A 6 -2.18 -6.51 18.71
C PRO A 6 -3.34 -7.11 19.52
N ASP A 7 -4.03 -6.25 20.25
CA ASP A 7 -5.34 -6.58 20.81
C ASP A 7 -6.39 -6.78 19.68
N PRO A 8 -7.61 -7.26 19.98
CA PRO A 8 -8.62 -7.51 18.95
C PRO A 8 -9.01 -6.28 18.12
N GLU A 9 -9.04 -5.09 18.72
CA GLU A 9 -9.40 -3.85 18.03
C GLU A 9 -8.28 -3.42 17.08
N GLN A 10 -7.05 -3.39 17.57
CA GLN A 10 -5.86 -3.12 16.77
C GLN A 10 -5.72 -4.11 15.61
N ARG A 11 -6.01 -5.40 15.85
CA ARG A 11 -5.99 -6.40 14.78
C ARG A 11 -6.99 -6.05 13.69
N ASN A 12 -8.22 -5.67 14.04
CA ASN A 12 -9.23 -5.32 13.05
C ASN A 12 -8.81 -4.12 12.21
N ILE A 13 -8.26 -3.07 12.85
CA ILE A 13 -7.74 -1.88 12.15
C ILE A 13 -6.61 -2.26 11.19
N LEU A 14 -5.70 -3.14 11.61
CA LEU A 14 -4.60 -3.62 10.75
C LEU A 14 -5.13 -4.41 9.56
N MET A 15 -6.09 -5.30 9.79
CA MET A 15 -6.71 -6.09 8.71
C MET A 15 -7.41 -5.16 7.71
N GLU A 16 -8.23 -4.23 8.19
CA GLU A 16 -8.90 -3.24 7.32
C GLU A 16 -7.89 -2.42 6.51
N THR A 17 -6.79 -2.00 7.14
CA THR A 17 -5.71 -1.28 6.45
C THR A 17 -5.07 -2.14 5.36
N MET A 18 -4.86 -3.44 5.60
CA MET A 18 -4.34 -4.39 4.59
C MET A 18 -5.27 -4.52 3.40
N GLU A 19 -6.56 -4.70 3.67
CA GLU A 19 -7.57 -4.88 2.63
C GLU A 19 -7.66 -3.64 1.74
N VAL A 20 -7.85 -2.47 2.34
CA VAL A 20 -7.96 -1.19 1.60
C VAL A 20 -6.68 -0.87 0.84
N PHE A 21 -5.51 -1.16 1.43
CA PHE A 21 -4.22 -0.93 0.77
C PHE A 21 -4.02 -1.83 -0.46
N ASN A 22 -4.35 -3.13 -0.36
CA ASN A 22 -4.19 -4.05 -1.47
C ASN A 22 -5.26 -3.85 -2.55
N ASP A 23 -6.49 -3.48 -2.18
CA ASP A 23 -7.51 -3.05 -3.13
C ASP A 23 -7.06 -1.81 -3.93
N ALA A 24 -6.45 -0.83 -3.26
CA ALA A 24 -5.86 0.31 -3.93
C ALA A 24 -4.70 -0.10 -4.87
N CYS A 25 -3.89 -1.10 -4.49
CA CYS A 25 -2.84 -1.63 -5.37
C CYS A 25 -3.43 -2.28 -6.63
N ASN A 26 -4.51 -3.05 -6.50
CA ASN A 26 -5.20 -3.67 -7.63
C ASN A 26 -5.77 -2.64 -8.59
N ASP A 27 -6.42 -1.59 -8.08
CA ASP A 27 -6.91 -0.46 -8.87
C ASP A 27 -5.78 0.25 -9.63
N ILE A 28 -4.68 0.56 -8.95
CA ILE A 28 -3.50 1.18 -9.58
C ILE A 28 -2.94 0.25 -10.67
N SER A 29 -2.95 -1.06 -10.44
CA SER A 29 -2.47 -2.09 -11.36
C SER A 29 -3.26 -2.08 -12.68
N ILE A 30 -4.59 -1.95 -12.59
CA ILE A 30 -5.48 -1.81 -13.74
C ILE A 30 -5.15 -0.52 -14.50
N THR A 31 -5.10 0.63 -13.82
CA THR A 31 -4.78 1.91 -14.47
C THR A 31 -3.40 1.90 -15.12
N ALA A 32 -2.41 1.24 -14.50
CA ALA A 32 -1.08 1.09 -15.08
C ALA A 32 -1.11 0.31 -16.41
N SER A 33 -1.87 -0.78 -16.48
CA SER A 33 -2.02 -1.56 -17.72
C SER A 33 -2.76 -0.79 -18.81
N GLU A 34 -3.75 0.03 -18.46
CA GLU A 34 -4.47 0.89 -19.42
C GLU A 34 -3.58 1.98 -20.05
N HIS A 35 -2.47 2.30 -19.39
CA HIS A 35 -1.52 3.36 -19.79
C HIS A 35 -0.14 2.80 -20.16
N ASP A 36 -0.06 1.54 -20.59
CA ASP A 36 1.18 0.87 -21.06
C ASP A 36 2.32 0.85 -20.02
N PHE A 37 1.97 0.51 -18.78
CA PHE A 37 2.90 0.31 -17.65
C PHE A 37 3.88 1.49 -17.46
N PRO A 38 3.35 2.69 -17.17
CA PRO A 38 4.14 3.89 -17.09
C PRO A 38 5.16 3.82 -15.94
N ASN A 39 6.19 4.65 -16.00
CA ASN A 39 7.17 4.68 -14.91
C ASN A 39 6.53 5.22 -13.61
N LYS A 40 7.18 4.98 -12.46
CA LYS A 40 6.65 5.37 -11.14
C LYS A 40 6.19 6.83 -11.04
N TYR A 41 6.93 7.76 -11.64
CA TYR A 41 6.62 9.19 -11.56
C TYR A 41 5.39 9.55 -12.38
N GLU A 42 5.26 8.96 -13.57
CA GLU A 42 4.07 9.09 -14.41
C GLU A 42 2.86 8.44 -13.75
N LEU A 43 3.00 7.20 -13.27
CA LEU A 43 1.94 6.49 -12.55
C LEU A 43 1.46 7.29 -11.34
N HIS A 44 2.38 7.89 -10.58
CA HIS A 44 2.02 8.74 -9.45
C HIS A 44 1.16 9.93 -9.86
N LYS A 45 1.47 10.61 -10.96
CA LYS A 45 0.64 11.72 -11.46
C LYS A 45 -0.75 11.25 -11.88
N LEU A 46 -0.85 10.08 -12.48
CA LEU A 46 -2.10 9.51 -12.97
C LEU A 46 -3.05 9.14 -11.83
N VAL A 47 -2.54 8.51 -10.76
CA VAL A 47 -3.41 7.82 -9.79
C VAL A 47 -3.47 8.44 -8.40
N TYR A 48 -2.53 9.32 -8.02
CA TYR A 48 -2.40 9.73 -6.61
C TYR A 48 -3.67 10.34 -6.03
N TYR A 49 -4.27 11.32 -6.71
CA TYR A 49 -5.44 12.02 -6.19
C TYR A 49 -6.68 11.13 -6.18
N SER A 50 -6.92 10.38 -7.26
CA SER A 50 -8.08 9.49 -7.38
C SER A 50 -8.03 8.36 -6.35
N ILE A 51 -6.87 7.72 -6.15
CA ILE A 51 -6.71 6.65 -5.17
C ILE A 51 -6.82 7.18 -3.75
N ARG A 52 -6.18 8.31 -3.44
CA ARG A 52 -6.29 8.95 -2.12
C ARG A 52 -7.72 9.31 -1.78
N GLU A 53 -8.48 9.82 -2.75
CA GLU A 53 -9.87 10.19 -2.55
C GLU A 53 -10.80 8.98 -2.45
N LYS A 54 -10.62 7.97 -3.29
CA LYS A 54 -11.45 6.75 -3.33
C LYS A 54 -11.29 5.92 -2.07
N TYR A 55 -10.06 5.66 -1.65
CA TYR A 55 -9.75 4.74 -0.55
C TYR A 55 -9.52 5.44 0.79
N LYS A 56 -9.54 6.78 0.81
CA LYS A 56 -9.27 7.61 2.01
C LYS A 56 -7.95 7.29 2.72
N LEU A 57 -7.01 6.66 2.01
CA LEU A 57 -5.71 6.28 2.55
C LEU A 57 -4.89 7.52 2.95
N PRO A 58 -4.16 7.47 4.07
CA PRO A 58 -3.13 8.45 4.39
C PRO A 58 -2.14 8.62 3.23
N SER A 59 -1.68 9.85 3.00
CA SER A 59 -0.86 10.19 1.83
C SER A 59 0.37 9.30 1.66
N GLN A 60 1.02 8.91 2.76
CA GLN A 60 2.18 8.02 2.72
C GLN A 60 1.82 6.59 2.30
N LEU A 61 0.67 6.05 2.72
CA LEU A 61 0.20 4.73 2.28
C LEU A 61 -0.14 4.73 0.79
N VAL A 62 -0.72 5.81 0.26
CA VAL A 62 -0.95 5.96 -1.19
C VAL A 62 0.36 5.90 -1.97
N VAL A 63 1.38 6.66 -1.53
CA VAL A 63 2.71 6.65 -2.15
C VAL A 63 3.35 5.26 -2.10
N ARG A 64 3.13 4.51 -1.01
CA ARG A 64 3.64 3.13 -0.86
C ARG A 64 2.89 2.13 -1.74
N ALA A 65 1.58 2.26 -1.91
CA ALA A 65 0.80 1.46 -2.85
C ALA A 65 1.29 1.66 -4.29
N ILE A 66 1.44 2.93 -4.72
CA ILE A 66 1.99 3.27 -6.05
C ILE A 66 3.39 2.69 -6.23
N SER A 67 4.24 2.80 -5.19
CA SER A 67 5.58 2.24 -5.23
C SER A 67 5.55 0.71 -5.36
N LYS A 68 4.73 0.01 -4.57
CA LYS A 68 4.59 -1.45 -4.59
C LYS A 68 4.20 -1.94 -5.99
N VAL A 69 3.21 -1.30 -6.60
CA VAL A 69 2.76 -1.63 -7.96
C VAL A 69 3.85 -1.36 -8.99
N ALA A 70 4.46 -0.17 -8.97
CA ALA A 70 5.53 0.19 -9.90
C ALA A 70 6.75 -0.74 -9.81
N GLU A 71 7.13 -1.20 -8.60
CA GLU A 71 8.22 -2.17 -8.42
C GLU A 71 7.86 -3.54 -8.96
N SER A 72 6.60 -4.00 -8.80
CA SER A 72 6.16 -5.27 -9.37
C SER A 72 6.32 -5.28 -10.90
N TYR A 73 6.02 -4.14 -11.54
CA TYR A 73 6.16 -3.96 -12.99
C TYR A 73 7.61 -3.76 -13.46
N LYS A 74 8.60 -3.76 -12.57
CA LYS A 74 10.00 -3.90 -13.01
C LYS A 74 10.37 -5.35 -13.32
N VAL A 75 9.60 -6.30 -12.79
CA VAL A 75 9.83 -7.73 -12.98
C VAL A 75 9.13 -8.24 -14.24
N ASP A 76 7.85 -7.90 -14.40
CA ASP A 76 7.02 -8.30 -15.53
C ASP A 76 6.09 -7.14 -15.92
N ARG A 77 5.85 -6.91 -17.21
CA ARG A 77 4.95 -5.88 -17.77
C ARG A 77 4.02 -6.46 -18.84
N THR A 78 3.79 -7.77 -18.81
CA THR A 78 2.99 -8.44 -19.84
C THR A 78 1.53 -8.63 -19.42
N CYS A 79 1.22 -8.47 -18.13
CA CYS A 79 -0.12 -8.67 -17.59
C CYS A 79 -0.39 -7.75 -16.38
N VAL A 80 -1.66 -7.60 -16.02
CA VAL A 80 -2.08 -6.94 -14.77
C VAL A 80 -1.68 -7.80 -13.58
N HIS A 81 -1.02 -7.21 -12.59
CA HIS A 81 -0.71 -7.90 -11.35
C HIS A 81 -1.84 -7.79 -10.32
N GLU A 82 -2.22 -8.91 -9.71
CA GLU A 82 -3.12 -8.96 -8.56
C GLU A 82 -2.32 -8.99 -7.24
N PHE A 83 -2.84 -8.26 -6.26
CA PHE A 83 -2.34 -8.19 -4.90
C PHE A 83 -3.38 -8.82 -3.97
N ASP A 84 -2.95 -9.86 -3.26
CA ASP A 84 -3.80 -10.56 -2.30
C ASP A 84 -4.38 -9.60 -1.26
N ARG A 85 -5.65 -9.81 -0.89
CA ARG A 85 -6.40 -8.98 0.05
C ARG A 85 -5.67 -8.82 1.40
N HIS A 86 -5.03 -9.88 1.90
CA HIS A 86 -4.20 -9.87 3.10
C HIS A 86 -2.70 -9.96 2.78
N GLY A 87 -2.33 -9.51 1.58
CA GLY A 87 -0.96 -9.36 1.14
C GLY A 87 -0.20 -8.32 1.96
N SER A 88 1.14 -8.41 1.94
CA SER A 88 2.01 -7.55 2.74
C SER A 88 1.87 -6.06 2.39
N ILE A 89 1.83 -5.20 3.41
CA ILE A 89 1.93 -3.75 3.26
C ILE A 89 3.38 -3.31 3.46
N ILE A 90 3.78 -2.24 2.77
CA ILE A 90 5.09 -1.63 2.94
C ILE A 90 5.00 -0.47 3.93
N TYR A 91 5.60 -0.64 5.10
CA TYR A 91 5.82 0.41 6.07
C TYR A 91 7.26 0.94 5.99
N ASP A 92 7.42 2.25 6.13
CA ASP A 92 8.72 2.92 6.22
C ASP A 92 8.82 3.76 7.50
N GLN A 93 10.01 4.28 7.79
CA GLN A 93 10.30 5.07 9.00
C GLN A 93 9.41 6.31 9.23
N ARG A 94 8.70 6.80 8.22
CA ARG A 94 7.74 7.92 8.30
C ARG A 94 6.35 7.50 8.79
N ILE A 95 6.01 6.22 8.68
CA ILE A 95 4.69 5.66 8.98
C ILE A 95 4.75 4.47 9.94
N LEU A 96 5.94 4.09 10.39
CA LEU A 96 6.18 3.11 11.44
C LEU A 96 7.39 3.56 12.25
N SER A 97 7.22 3.67 13.56
CA SER A 97 8.28 4.04 14.48
C SER A 97 8.21 3.21 15.76
N PHE A 98 9.37 2.88 16.31
CA PHE A 98 9.48 2.23 17.61
C PHE A 98 9.48 3.30 18.71
N LYS A 99 8.71 3.08 19.76
CA LYS A 99 8.63 3.91 20.96
C LYS A 99 9.17 3.09 22.14
N GLY A 100 10.49 3.00 22.23
CA GLY A 100 11.14 2.07 23.16
C GLY A 100 11.27 0.67 22.56
N LEU A 101 11.22 -0.36 23.41
CA LEU A 101 11.47 -1.76 23.01
C LEU A 101 10.20 -2.56 22.72
N ASP A 102 9.06 -2.10 23.22
CA ASP A 102 7.80 -2.86 23.30
C ASP A 102 6.63 -2.17 22.61
N ILE A 103 6.74 -0.88 22.28
CA ILE A 103 5.66 -0.12 21.62
C ILE A 103 6.06 0.23 20.19
N ILE A 104 5.12 0.01 19.26
CA ILE A 104 5.22 0.45 17.87
C ILE A 104 4.08 1.42 17.61
N SER A 105 4.41 2.56 17.02
CA SER A 105 3.44 3.53 16.50
C SER A 105 3.46 3.45 14.98
N MET A 106 2.29 3.28 14.38
CA MET A 106 2.15 3.01 12.96
C MET A 106 0.90 3.69 12.41
N ASN A 107 0.98 4.17 11.16
CA ASN A 107 -0.17 4.74 10.48
C ASN A 107 -1.06 3.62 9.94
N THR A 108 -2.33 3.73 10.26
CA THR A 108 -3.41 2.92 9.71
C THR A 108 -4.37 3.84 8.96
N LEU A 109 -5.51 3.31 8.51
CA LEU A 109 -6.67 4.12 8.16
C LEU A 109 -7.10 5.03 9.33
#